data_AF-A0A1B6KMF6-F1
#
_entry.id   AF-A0A1B6KMF6-F1
#
_cell.length_a   1.000
_cell.length_b   1.000
_cell.length_c   1.000
_cell.angle_alpha   90.00
_cell.angle_beta   90.00
_cell.angle_gamma   90.00
#
_symmetry.space_group_name_H-M   'P 1'
#
loop_
_entity.id
_entity.type
_entity.pdbx_description
1 polymer ?
#
loop_
_entity_poly.entity_id
_entity_poly.type
_entity_poly.pdbx_seq_one_letter_code
_entity_poly.pdbx_strand_id
1 'polypeptide(L)'
;MSQLTVLVKKLGHSLEEIRFRALYNIISKLDYKLITEDELIDKDCIFQNLVKWFQYKDASTKEDVLKLILRLLKHGGDDAAALLLRADPGLGQLREATDCDVLVQDIVNL
;
A
#
# COMPACT_ATOMS: atom_id res chain seq x y z
N MET A 1 6.22 10.09 -19.39
CA MET A 1 5.75 9.52 -18.10
C MET A 1 6.82 8.57 -17.58
N SER A 2 7.19 8.62 -16.31
CA SER A 2 8.18 7.69 -15.73
C SER A 2 7.64 6.26 -15.69
N GLN A 3 8.51 5.24 -15.73
CA GLN A 3 8.08 3.84 -15.58
C GLN A 3 7.31 3.61 -14.27
N LEU A 4 7.73 4.28 -13.19
CA LEU A 4 7.07 4.18 -11.88
C LEU A 4 5.63 4.73 -11.92
N THR A 5 5.40 5.86 -12.59
CA THR A 5 4.04 6.42 -12.77
C THR A 5 3.11 5.41 -13.47
N VAL A 6 3.62 4.64 -14.44
CA VAL A 6 2.82 3.61 -15.13
C VAL A 6 2.46 2.47 -14.17
N LEU A 7 3.38 2.04 -13.32
CA LEU A 7 3.13 1.00 -12.32
C LEU A 7 2.08 1.45 -11.29
N VAL A 8 2.20 2.68 -10.76
CA VAL A 8 1.23 3.22 -9.80
C VAL A 8 -0.16 3.31 -10.39
N LYS A 9 -0.30 3.71 -11.67
CA LYS A 9 -1.59 3.70 -12.37
C LYS A 9 -2.18 2.28 -12.51
N LYS A 10 -1.33 1.28 -12.78
CA LYS A 10 -1.77 -0.12 -12.93
C LYS A 10 -2.26 -0.75 -11.62
N LEU A 11 -1.86 -0.24 -10.45
CA LEU A 11 -2.40 -0.70 -9.16
C LEU A 11 -3.91 -0.48 -9.02
N GLY A 12 -4.48 0.51 -9.73
CA GLY A 12 -5.92 0.80 -9.75
C GLY A 12 -6.65 0.23 -10.96
N HIS A 13 -6.06 -0.72 -11.70
CA HIS A 13 -6.64 -1.26 -12.92
C HIS A 13 -7.86 -2.16 -12.64
N SER A 14 -8.80 -2.27 -13.58
CA SER A 14 -10.00 -3.13 -13.43
C SER A 14 -9.67 -4.63 -13.37
N LEU A 15 -8.72 -5.07 -14.19
CA LEU A 15 -8.23 -6.45 -14.23
C LEU A 15 -7.29 -6.76 -13.06
N GLU A 16 -7.61 -7.82 -12.33
CA GLU A 16 -6.87 -8.31 -11.17
C GLU A 16 -5.42 -8.69 -11.51
N GLU A 17 -5.20 -9.43 -12.59
CA GLU A 17 -3.86 -9.83 -13.05
C GLU A 17 -2.94 -8.62 -13.26
N ILE A 18 -3.46 -7.52 -13.82
CA ILE A 18 -2.68 -6.31 -14.06
C ILE A 18 -2.31 -5.64 -12.74
N ARG A 19 -3.24 -5.59 -11.79
CA ARG A 19 -2.99 -5.07 -10.45
C ARG A 19 -1.92 -5.90 -9.73
N PHE A 20 -2.04 -7.23 -9.74
CA PHE A 20 -1.04 -8.14 -9.16
C PHE A 20 0.35 -7.93 -9.72
N ARG A 21 0.47 -7.93 -11.04
CA ARG A 21 1.77 -7.77 -11.69
C ARG A 21 2.37 -6.40 -11.39
N ALA A 22 1.56 -5.36 -11.24
CA ALA A 22 2.04 -4.05 -10.83
C ALA A 22 2.52 -4.02 -9.38
N LEU A 23 1.76 -4.63 -8.46
CA LEU A 23 2.11 -4.72 -7.03
C LEU A 23 3.45 -5.42 -6.83
N TYR A 24 3.61 -6.66 -7.32
CA TYR A 24 4.86 -7.41 -7.16
C TYR A 24 6.04 -6.77 -7.89
N ASN A 25 5.79 -6.03 -8.98
CA ASN A 25 6.85 -5.28 -9.64
C ASN A 25 7.34 -4.11 -8.78
N ILE A 26 6.42 -3.36 -8.15
CA ILE A 26 6.79 -2.28 -7.22
C ILE A 26 7.54 -2.84 -6.02
N ILE A 27 7.03 -3.90 -5.38
CA ILE A 27 7.67 -4.55 -4.23
C ILE A 27 9.07 -5.02 -4.61
N SER A 28 9.21 -5.76 -5.70
CA SER A 28 10.51 -6.23 -6.17
C SER A 28 11.48 -5.08 -6.47
N LYS A 29 11.01 -3.97 -7.06
CA LYS A 29 11.85 -2.79 -7.30
C LYS A 29 12.32 -2.14 -6.00
N LEU A 30 11.47 -2.09 -4.98
CA LEU A 30 11.84 -1.61 -3.64
C LEU A 30 12.85 -2.56 -2.97
N ASP A 31 12.67 -3.87 -3.09
CA ASP A 31 13.57 -4.87 -2.47
C ASP A 31 14.97 -4.85 -3.09
N TYR A 32 15.05 -4.65 -4.41
CA TYR A 32 16.32 -4.50 -5.14
C TYR A 32 16.83 -3.06 -5.17
N LYS A 33 16.21 -2.13 -4.43
CA LYS A 33 16.60 -0.70 -4.35
C LYS A 33 16.69 0.00 -5.70
N LEU A 34 15.86 -0.42 -6.66
CA LEU A 34 15.73 0.20 -7.98
C LEU A 34 14.84 1.45 -7.95
N ILE A 35 14.01 1.55 -6.93
CA ILE A 35 13.26 2.74 -6.54
C ILE A 35 13.30 2.85 -5.01
N THR A 36 13.05 4.04 -4.48
CA THR A 36 12.93 4.33 -3.06
C THR A 36 11.47 4.47 -2.63
N GLU A 37 11.23 4.37 -1.32
CA GLU A 37 9.93 4.66 -0.71
C GLU A 37 9.50 6.10 -0.96
N ASP A 38 10.43 7.07 -0.87
CA ASP A 38 10.16 8.49 -1.16
C ASP A 38 9.67 8.69 -2.61
N GLU A 39 10.34 8.05 -3.58
CA GLU A 39 9.92 8.11 -4.97
C GLU A 39 8.50 7.58 -5.20
N LEU A 40 8.03 6.65 -4.36
CA LEU A 40 6.70 6.08 -4.41
C LEU A 40 5.68 6.95 -3.67
N ILE A 41 6.01 7.47 -2.49
CA ILE A 41 5.17 8.39 -1.69
C ILE A 41 4.87 9.67 -2.49
N ASP A 42 5.85 10.17 -3.24
CA ASP A 42 5.71 11.31 -4.15
C ASP A 42 4.78 11.05 -5.34
N LYS A 43 4.32 9.81 -5.56
CA LYS A 43 3.40 9.50 -6.66
C LYS A 43 1.97 9.77 -6.24
N ASP A 44 1.35 10.70 -6.98
CA ASP A 44 -0.08 10.94 -6.93
C ASP A 44 -0.86 9.62 -6.92
N CYS A 45 -1.84 9.55 -6.02
CA CYS A 45 -2.79 8.45 -5.89
C CYS A 45 -2.20 7.09 -5.46
N ILE A 46 -0.93 6.98 -5.00
CA ILE A 46 -0.39 5.70 -4.51
C ILE A 46 -1.28 5.09 -3.41
N PHE A 47 -1.54 5.84 -2.34
CA PHE A 47 -2.37 5.37 -1.23
C PHE A 47 -3.82 5.15 -1.65
N GLN A 48 -4.37 6.00 -2.52
CA GLN A 48 -5.73 5.79 -3.06
C GLN A 48 -5.84 4.48 -3.83
N ASN A 49 -4.83 4.14 -4.63
CA ASN A 49 -4.83 2.89 -5.38
C ASN A 49 -4.61 1.69 -4.47
N LEU A 50 -3.77 1.79 -3.43
CA LEU A 50 -3.56 0.70 -2.48
C LEU A 50 -4.81 0.45 -1.61
N VAL A 51 -5.45 1.48 -1.06
CA VAL A 51 -6.64 1.30 -0.20
C VAL A 51 -7.82 0.70 -0.98
N LYS A 52 -7.97 1.02 -2.27
CA LYS A 52 -8.98 0.38 -3.14
C LYS A 52 -8.88 -1.14 -3.17
N TRP A 53 -7.71 -1.74 -2.88
CA TRP A 53 -7.57 -3.19 -2.89
C TRP A 53 -8.43 -3.89 -1.83
N PHE A 54 -8.69 -3.22 -0.71
CA PHE A 54 -9.54 -3.78 0.35
C PHE A 54 -11.02 -3.84 -0.05
N GLN A 55 -11.42 -3.08 -1.07
CA GLN A 55 -12.78 -3.07 -1.63
C GLN A 55 -13.02 -4.22 -2.64
N TYR A 56 -11.96 -4.84 -3.18
CA TYR A 56 -12.11 -6.01 -4.04
C TYR A 56 -12.39 -7.27 -3.20
N LYS A 57 -13.08 -8.24 -3.82
CA LYS A 57 -13.46 -9.50 -3.14
C LYS A 57 -12.27 -10.43 -2.88
N ASP A 58 -11.18 -10.28 -3.64
CA ASP A 58 -10.04 -11.18 -3.58
C ASP A 58 -9.14 -10.88 -2.38
N ALA A 59 -9.05 -11.85 -1.45
CA ALA A 59 -8.35 -11.69 -0.18
C ALA A 59 -6.84 -11.97 -0.24
N SER A 60 -6.38 -12.76 -1.22
CA SER A 60 -5.03 -13.39 -1.24
C SER A 60 -3.85 -12.42 -1.26
N THR A 61 -4.08 -11.14 -1.51
CA THR A 61 -3.01 -10.12 -1.63
C THR A 61 -3.26 -8.87 -0.82
N LYS A 62 -4.37 -8.83 -0.07
CA LYS A 62 -4.64 -7.74 0.86
C LYS A 62 -3.53 -7.64 1.90
N GLU A 63 -2.94 -8.77 2.29
CA GLU A 63 -1.79 -8.82 3.18
C GLU A 63 -0.54 -8.13 2.57
N ASP A 64 -0.19 -8.44 1.32
CA ASP A 64 0.96 -7.82 0.65
C ASP A 64 0.76 -6.32 0.42
N VAL A 65 -0.46 -5.91 0.10
CA VAL A 65 -0.83 -4.49 0.00
C VAL A 65 -0.69 -3.81 1.37
N LEU A 66 -1.17 -4.44 2.44
CA LEU A 66 -1.06 -3.91 3.79
C LEU A 66 0.40 -3.77 4.21
N LYS A 67 1.24 -4.79 3.95
CA LYS A 67 2.69 -4.75 4.19
C LYS A 67 3.35 -3.60 3.45
N LEU A 68 2.95 -3.36 2.19
CA LEU A 68 3.45 -2.23 1.42
C LEU A 68 3.02 -0.89 2.04
N ILE A 69 1.74 -0.72 2.41
CA ILE A 69 1.27 0.49 3.11
C ILE A 69 2.09 0.73 4.38
N LEU A 70 2.26 -0.30 5.22
CA LEU A 70 3.04 -0.21 6.46
C LEU A 70 4.51 0.15 6.21
N ARG A 71 5.11 -0.39 5.15
CA ARG A 71 6.48 -0.04 4.75
C ARG A 71 6.58 1.46 4.41
N LEU A 72 5.63 1.99 3.64
CA LEU A 72 5.61 3.42 3.28
C LEU A 72 5.34 4.33 4.48
N LEU A 73 4.47 3.92 5.40
CA LEU A 73 4.23 4.65 6.65
C LEU A 73 5.47 4.68 7.56
N LYS A 74 6.17 3.54 7.69
CA LYS A 74 7.40 3.45 8.49
C LYS A 74 8.50 4.35 7.95
N HIS A 75 8.57 4.54 6.63
CA HIS A 75 9.56 5.40 5.98
C HIS A 75 9.15 6.87 5.98
N GLY A 76 7.94 7.18 5.49
CA GLY A 76 7.47 8.55 5.31
C GLY A 76 6.83 9.20 6.53
N GLY A 77 6.66 8.47 7.63
CA GLY A 77 6.14 8.99 8.90
C GLY A 77 4.80 9.74 8.74
N ASP A 78 4.74 10.94 9.32
CA ASP A 78 3.54 11.77 9.36
C ASP A 78 3.05 12.20 7.97
N ASP A 79 3.96 12.43 7.02
CA ASP A 79 3.61 12.81 5.65
C ASP A 79 2.89 11.67 4.92
N ALA A 80 3.42 10.45 5.03
CA ALA A 80 2.77 9.26 4.49
C ALA A 80 1.44 8.97 5.18
N ALA A 81 1.37 9.15 6.50
CA ALA A 81 0.12 9.00 7.26
C ALA A 81 -0.95 10.00 6.82
N ALA A 82 -0.59 11.26 6.61
CA ALA A 82 -1.50 12.27 6.10
C ALA A 82 -2.02 11.92 4.70
N LEU A 83 -1.17 11.40 3.82
CA LEU A 83 -1.58 10.95 2.48
C LEU A 83 -2.50 9.72 2.53
N LEU A 84 -2.25 8.78 3.44
CA LEU A 84 -3.14 7.63 3.66
C LEU A 84 -4.51 8.06 4.18
N LEU A 85 -4.56 8.94 5.18
CA LEU A 85 -5.81 9.46 5.73
C LEU A 85 -6.60 10.28 4.70
N ARG A 86 -5.90 10.97 3.79
CA ARG A 86 -6.56 11.61 2.63
C ARG A 86 -7.14 10.60 1.65
N ALA A 87 -6.53 9.42 1.51
CA ALA A 87 -7.04 8.36 0.66
C ALA A 87 -8.25 7.65 1.28
N ASP A 88 -8.26 7.47 2.61
CA ASP A 88 -9.37 6.93 3.36
C ASP A 88 -9.46 7.55 4.77
N PRO A 89 -10.33 8.55 4.97
CA PRO A 89 -10.53 9.20 6.26
C PRO A 89 -11.07 8.25 7.35
N GLY A 90 -11.69 7.13 6.97
CA GLY A 90 -12.22 6.14 7.91
C GLY A 90 -11.15 5.48 8.76
N LEU A 91 -9.90 5.41 8.24
CA LEU A 91 -8.77 4.82 8.95
C LEU A 91 -8.33 5.64 10.17
N GLY A 92 -8.66 6.93 10.24
CA GLY A 92 -8.37 7.77 11.41
C GLY A 92 -9.09 7.33 12.69
N GLN A 93 -10.09 6.45 12.57
CA GLN A 93 -10.83 5.87 13.70
C GLN A 93 -10.13 4.63 14.28
N LEU A 94 -9.11 4.08 13.61
CA LEU A 94 -8.30 2.97 14.10
C LEU A 94 -7.36 3.49 15.19
N ARG A 95 -7.85 3.48 16.42
CA ARG A 95 -7.17 4.03 17.59
C ARG A 95 -6.01 3.11 18.01
N GLU A 96 -4.81 3.70 18.10
CA GLU A 96 -3.59 3.23 18.77
C GLU A 96 -3.50 1.71 19.05
N ALA A 97 -3.23 0.92 18.02
CA ALA A 97 -2.55 -0.35 18.21
C ALA A 97 -1.05 -0.06 18.28
N THR A 98 -0.59 0.39 19.44
CA THR A 98 0.80 0.79 19.69
C THR A 98 1.77 -0.39 19.77
N ASP A 99 1.30 -1.64 19.62
CA ASP A 99 2.13 -2.84 19.53
C ASP A 99 1.93 -3.57 18.19
N CYS A 100 2.93 -3.46 17.31
CA CYS A 100 2.97 -4.12 15.99
C CYS A 100 2.96 -5.67 16.06
N ASP A 101 3.25 -6.26 17.22
CA ASP A 101 3.37 -7.73 17.35
C ASP A 101 2.03 -8.44 17.60
N VAL A 102 1.00 -7.72 18.09
CA VAL A 102 -0.31 -8.32 18.41
C VAL A 102 -1.22 -8.39 17.18
N LEU A 103 -1.16 -7.39 16.29
CA LEU A 103 -2.05 -7.31 15.13
C LEU A 103 -1.87 -8.44 14.10
N VAL A 104 -0.65 -8.96 13.94
CA VAL A 104 -0.42 -10.05 12.97
C VAL A 104 -1.05 -11.35 13.46
N GLN A 105 -1.07 -11.60 14.77
CA GLN A 105 -1.71 -12.78 15.35
C GLN A 105 -3.24 -12.70 15.25
N ASP A 106 -3.82 -11.52 15.48
CA ASP A 106 -5.28 -11.37 15.47
C ASP A 106 -5.88 -11.38 14.05
N ILE A 107 -5.12 -10.93 13.04
CA ILE A 107 -5.57 -10.99 11.64
C ILE A 107 -5.47 -12.41 11.06
N VAL A 108 -4.53 -13.24 11.53
CA VAL A 108 -4.36 -14.63 11.06
C VAL A 108 -5.39 -15.59 11.69
N ASN A 109 -6.01 -15.20 12.80
CA ASN A 109 -6.99 -16.02 13.53
C ASN A 109 -8.46 -15.70 13.18
N LEU A 110 -8.71 -14.87 12.16
CA LEU A 110 -10.02 -14.60 11.56
C LEU A 110 -10.18 -15.32 10.22
#